data_AF-A0A662WUV7-F1
#
_entry.id   AF-A0A662WUV7-F1
#
_cell.length_a   1.000
_cell.length_b   1.000
_cell.length_c   1.000
_cell.angle_alpha   90.00
_cell.angle_beta   90.00
_cell.angle_gamma   90.00
#
_symmetry.space_group_name_H-M   'P 1'
#
loop_
_entity.id
_entity.type
_entity.pdbx_description
1 polymer ?
#
loop_
_entity_poly.entity_id
_entity_poly.type
_entity_poly.pdbx_seq_one_letter_code
_entity_poly.pdbx_strand_id
1 'polypeptide(L)'
;MDPPPPPPHSSSARGAEAANAGRTTPPPPSGPTGSSSSVSPGAPAAAGGATPPPPPPGPPPPAGPPAISTPPSSKSNSAGASASPSSTPTSSSSGAPTPHSKLLNHLPLDSPDELDRKWYAHFYHMQKAIQGKDEAATLAILKQHVAEGVPPLPFQPDVALLYAVITEPSLAKQYLRYLTAVATADSYKNCVGWLQKLIDQKFVKLLVSCRSQLLWLVRELVHLNAPGVDKVIVCLMRYLTGGDPSRTTVWLASSIIRILIEHEAWLLTCSSLIPFVFHTFARISLDHNAAVHATLLKQEVELCSTLWNRRQADVAQLGREIVRVLNDAKDQIPGMNTLWKQLRNVRDANPDAEKDASVFSVAQLMAIPTPPKYLAYRLNPKMEEYLIFMMVRTS
;
A
#
# COMPACT_ATOMS: atom_id res chain seq x y z
N MET A 1 -52.64 -36.79 -18.66
CA MET A 1 -51.51 -37.13 -17.77
C MET A 1 -51.52 -36.11 -16.65
N ASP A 2 -52.17 -36.48 -15.55
CA ASP A 2 -52.40 -35.65 -14.38
C ASP A 2 -51.13 -35.49 -13.53
N PRO A 3 -50.96 -34.36 -12.81
CA PRO A 3 -49.84 -34.14 -11.91
C PRO A 3 -49.97 -34.96 -10.61
N PRO A 4 -48.84 -35.33 -9.97
CA PRO A 4 -48.85 -36.13 -8.75
C PRO A 4 -49.32 -35.34 -7.51
N PRO A 5 -49.86 -36.03 -6.48
CA PRO A 5 -50.48 -35.41 -5.31
C PRO A 5 -49.47 -34.92 -4.25
N PRO A 6 -49.85 -33.96 -3.40
CA PRO A 6 -49.00 -33.42 -2.33
C PRO A 6 -48.95 -34.33 -1.07
N PRO A 7 -47.88 -34.26 -0.26
CA PRO A 7 -47.75 -35.00 1.00
C PRO A 7 -48.55 -34.35 2.16
N PRO A 8 -48.91 -35.13 3.21
CA PRO A 8 -49.91 -34.75 4.19
C PRO A 8 -49.38 -33.90 5.35
N HIS A 9 -50.24 -32.97 5.81
CA HIS A 9 -50.13 -32.31 7.11
C HIS A 9 -50.58 -33.25 8.24
N SER A 10 -49.78 -33.37 9.29
CA SER A 10 -50.25 -33.84 10.60
C SER A 10 -50.26 -32.68 11.60
N SER A 11 -51.47 -32.24 11.90
CA SER A 11 -51.83 -31.41 13.04
C SER A 11 -52.17 -32.32 14.21
N SER A 12 -51.63 -32.06 15.40
CA SER A 12 -52.44 -31.82 16.60
C SER A 12 -51.60 -31.70 17.86
N ALA A 13 -51.72 -30.52 18.48
CA ALA A 13 -52.28 -30.32 19.82
C ALA A 13 -51.76 -31.24 20.96
N ARG A 14 -51.47 -30.72 22.16
CA ARG A 14 -52.39 -29.90 22.95
C ARG A 14 -51.72 -29.48 24.27
N GLY A 15 -51.89 -28.20 24.63
CA GLY A 15 -52.08 -27.66 26.00
C GLY A 15 -50.94 -27.82 27.01
N ALA A 16 -50.74 -26.94 27.98
CA ALA A 16 -51.35 -25.68 28.37
C ALA A 16 -50.47 -25.11 29.51
N GLU A 17 -50.48 -23.78 29.66
CA GLU A 17 -50.32 -22.99 30.91
C GLU A 17 -49.13 -23.26 31.85
N ALA A 18 -48.61 -22.31 32.62
CA ALA A 18 -48.60 -20.87 32.68
C ALA A 18 -47.56 -20.53 33.78
N ALA A 19 -47.21 -19.25 33.86
CA ALA A 19 -46.71 -18.56 35.05
C ALA A 19 -45.21 -18.66 35.44
N ASN A 20 -44.50 -17.62 35.00
CA ASN A 20 -44.02 -16.51 35.84
C ASN A 20 -42.70 -16.63 36.65
N ALA A 21 -41.96 -15.52 36.54
CA ALA A 21 -41.02 -14.91 37.49
C ALA A 21 -39.62 -15.51 37.68
N GLY A 22 -38.60 -14.66 37.51
CA GLY A 22 -37.31 -14.83 38.17
C GLY A 22 -36.09 -14.29 37.42
N ARG A 23 -35.93 -12.96 37.37
CA ARG A 23 -34.62 -12.33 37.10
C ARG A 23 -33.59 -12.81 38.12
N THR A 24 -32.41 -13.24 37.68
CA THR A 24 -31.16 -13.08 38.45
C THR A 24 -29.96 -12.89 37.51
N THR A 25 -29.33 -11.73 37.65
CA THR A 25 -28.02 -11.34 37.12
C THR A 25 -26.90 -12.02 37.91
N PRO A 26 -25.78 -12.44 37.29
CA PRO A 26 -24.59 -12.84 38.03
C PRO A 26 -23.74 -11.61 38.44
N PRO A 27 -23.13 -11.61 39.64
CA PRO A 27 -22.30 -10.51 40.13
C PRO A 27 -20.83 -10.58 39.63
N PRO A 28 -20.07 -9.47 39.71
CA PRO A 28 -18.67 -9.40 39.28
C PRO A 28 -17.71 -9.94 40.35
N PRO A 29 -16.48 -10.37 39.98
CA PRO A 29 -15.47 -10.76 40.94
C PRO A 29 -14.69 -9.56 41.50
N SER A 30 -14.69 -9.47 42.83
CA SER A 30 -13.88 -8.56 43.64
C SER A 30 -12.51 -9.18 43.94
N GLY A 31 -11.42 -8.42 43.75
CA GLY A 31 -10.23 -8.53 44.63
C GLY A 31 -10.53 -7.89 46.00
N PRO A 32 -9.58 -7.69 46.95
CA PRO A 32 -8.12 -7.81 46.86
C PRO A 32 -7.47 -8.54 48.07
N THR A 33 -6.18 -8.87 48.02
CA THR A 33 -5.30 -8.86 49.22
C THR A 33 -3.87 -8.51 48.79
N GLY A 34 -3.31 -7.50 49.46
CA GLY A 34 -1.96 -7.00 49.21
C GLY A 34 -0.89 -7.78 49.98
N SER A 35 0.36 -7.61 49.56
CA SER A 35 1.50 -7.54 50.48
C SER A 35 2.62 -6.70 49.85
N SER A 36 3.10 -5.80 50.68
CA SER A 36 4.11 -4.78 50.46
C SER A 36 5.53 -5.37 50.38
N SER A 37 6.34 -4.88 49.46
CA SER A 37 7.77 -4.69 49.73
C SER A 37 8.33 -3.56 48.86
N SER A 38 8.80 -2.55 49.57
CA SER A 38 9.45 -1.32 49.11
C SER A 38 10.94 -1.57 48.87
N VAL A 39 11.44 -1.24 47.68
CA VAL A 39 12.87 -0.97 47.46
C VAL A 39 12.99 0.26 46.56
N SER A 40 13.53 1.34 47.13
CA SER A 40 13.89 2.57 46.42
C SER A 40 15.19 2.40 45.63
N PRO A 41 15.38 3.13 44.52
CA PRO A 41 16.62 3.13 43.74
C PRO A 41 17.65 4.10 44.33
N GLY A 42 18.89 3.63 44.51
CA GLY A 42 20.04 4.45 44.90
C GLY A 42 20.58 5.29 43.73
N ALA A 43 20.89 6.55 44.02
CA ALA A 43 21.55 7.51 43.13
C ALA A 43 23.08 7.26 43.05
N PRO A 44 23.78 7.83 42.04
CA PRO A 44 25.10 7.38 41.59
C PRO A 44 26.26 8.11 42.29
N ALA A 45 27.42 7.44 42.36
CA ALA A 45 28.69 8.03 42.77
C ALA A 45 29.48 8.54 41.55
N ALA A 46 30.00 9.76 41.65
CA ALA A 46 30.83 10.45 40.67
C ALA A 46 32.32 10.12 40.86
N ALA A 47 33.06 10.00 39.75
CA ALA A 47 34.37 10.63 39.51
C ALA A 47 35.04 10.03 38.26
N GLY A 48 35.43 10.87 37.30
CA GLY A 48 36.22 10.48 36.14
C GLY A 48 36.10 11.50 35.01
N GLY A 49 36.92 12.56 35.06
CA GLY A 49 36.92 13.63 34.07
C GLY A 49 37.36 13.15 32.68
N ALA A 50 36.59 13.54 31.66
CA ALA A 50 37.01 13.55 30.28
C ALA A 50 36.42 14.79 29.61
N THR A 51 37.30 15.67 29.14
CA THR A 51 36.98 16.87 28.35
C THR A 51 36.22 16.50 27.07
N PRO A 52 35.21 17.28 26.65
CA PRO A 52 34.50 17.02 25.40
C PRO A 52 35.40 17.28 24.18
N PRO A 53 35.29 16.49 23.10
CA PRO A 53 36.04 16.73 21.87
C PRO A 53 35.55 18.00 21.15
N PRO A 54 36.41 18.71 20.40
CA PRO A 54 36.03 19.91 19.68
C PRO A 54 35.03 19.60 18.53
N PRO A 55 34.18 20.57 18.16
CA PRO A 55 33.21 20.39 17.07
C PRO A 55 33.91 20.25 15.71
N PRO A 56 33.30 19.54 14.75
CA PRO A 56 33.87 19.35 13.42
C PRO A 56 33.94 20.67 12.63
N PRO A 57 34.93 20.85 11.74
CA PRO A 57 35.06 22.05 10.93
C PRO A 57 33.85 22.19 9.97
N GLY A 58 33.33 23.41 9.86
CA GLY A 58 32.21 23.74 8.99
C GLY A 58 32.50 23.52 7.50
N PRO A 59 31.46 23.39 6.67
CA PRO A 59 31.60 23.14 5.24
C PRO A 59 32.28 24.31 4.52
N PRO A 60 33.12 24.05 3.50
CA PRO A 60 33.73 25.11 2.68
C PRO A 60 32.66 25.85 1.84
N PRO A 61 32.89 27.12 1.49
CA PRO A 61 31.94 27.92 0.72
C PRO A 61 31.77 27.36 -0.71
N PRO A 62 30.59 27.53 -1.33
CA PRO A 62 30.29 26.99 -2.65
C PRO A 62 31.14 27.65 -3.74
N ALA A 63 31.72 26.82 -4.62
CA ALA A 63 32.42 27.24 -5.82
C ALA A 63 31.45 27.97 -6.77
N GLY A 64 31.86 29.15 -7.24
CA GLY A 64 31.13 29.93 -8.24
C GLY A 64 31.04 29.22 -9.60
N PRO A 65 30.06 29.61 -10.44
CA PRO A 65 29.79 28.93 -11.70
C PRO A 65 30.89 29.17 -12.76
N PRO A 66 31.20 28.17 -13.62
CA PRO A 66 32.21 28.33 -14.66
C PRO A 66 31.70 29.18 -15.82
N ALA A 67 32.63 29.94 -16.39
CA ALA A 67 32.43 30.89 -17.48
C ALA A 67 32.01 30.19 -18.80
N ILE A 68 31.03 30.80 -19.48
CA ILE A 68 30.57 30.46 -20.82
C ILE A 68 31.61 30.98 -21.82
N SER A 69 32.26 30.07 -22.55
CA SER A 69 33.07 30.38 -23.73
C SER A 69 32.24 30.22 -25.01
N THR A 70 32.01 31.33 -25.71
CA THR A 70 31.46 31.39 -27.07
C THR A 70 32.51 30.96 -28.11
N PRO A 71 32.13 30.27 -29.20
CA PRO A 71 32.99 30.11 -30.38
C PRO A 71 32.66 31.15 -31.47
N PRO A 72 33.65 31.55 -32.30
CA PRO A 72 33.48 32.60 -33.30
C PRO A 72 32.93 32.07 -34.63
N SER A 73 32.25 32.99 -35.32
CA SER A 73 31.73 32.88 -36.67
C SER A 73 32.85 32.95 -37.72
N SER A 74 32.76 32.14 -38.77
CA SER A 74 33.42 32.40 -40.06
C SER A 74 32.56 31.92 -41.22
N LYS A 75 32.47 32.78 -42.24
CA LYS A 75 31.74 32.61 -43.51
C LYS A 75 32.66 31.94 -44.54
N SER A 76 32.11 31.07 -45.40
CA SER A 76 32.55 30.98 -46.80
C SER A 76 31.51 30.24 -47.66
N ASN A 77 31.09 30.91 -48.74
CA ASN A 77 30.30 30.38 -49.86
C ASN A 77 31.11 29.38 -50.71
N SER A 78 30.46 28.40 -51.33
CA SER A 78 30.36 28.31 -52.80
C SER A 78 29.59 27.07 -53.30
N ALA A 79 29.04 27.24 -54.51
CA ALA A 79 28.03 26.48 -55.23
C ALA A 79 28.39 25.05 -55.67
N GLY A 80 27.34 24.24 -55.89
CA GLY A 80 27.37 23.01 -56.69
C GLY A 80 25.96 22.46 -56.90
N ALA A 81 25.44 22.58 -58.12
CA ALA A 81 24.07 22.30 -58.52
C ALA A 81 23.78 20.82 -58.85
N SER A 82 22.57 20.34 -58.58
CA SER A 82 21.83 19.37 -59.39
C SER A 82 20.36 19.26 -58.99
N ALA A 83 19.51 19.07 -59.99
CA ALA A 83 18.09 19.42 -60.01
C ALA A 83 17.13 18.22 -59.86
N SER A 84 16.03 18.47 -59.12
CA SER A 84 14.62 18.06 -59.35
C SER A 84 14.16 16.58 -59.30
N PRO A 85 12.85 16.26 -59.06
CA PRO A 85 11.75 17.07 -58.51
C PRO A 85 10.84 16.38 -57.43
N SER A 86 10.19 17.26 -56.66
CA SER A 86 8.85 17.23 -56.03
C SER A 86 8.08 15.91 -55.79
N SER A 87 7.72 15.69 -54.52
CA SER A 87 6.36 15.30 -54.11
C SER A 87 6.04 15.83 -52.71
N THR A 88 5.12 16.79 -52.63
CA THR A 88 4.40 17.21 -51.42
C THR A 88 3.68 16.02 -50.77
N PRO A 89 3.53 16.02 -49.44
CA PRO A 89 2.19 16.38 -48.96
C PRO A 89 2.23 17.44 -47.85
N THR A 90 1.33 18.39 -48.03
CA THR A 90 0.70 19.20 -47.00
C THR A 90 0.29 18.37 -45.78
N SER A 91 0.85 18.69 -44.63
CA SER A 91 0.12 18.63 -43.36
C SER A 91 0.68 19.67 -42.41
N SER A 92 0.02 20.82 -42.37
CA SER A 92 0.12 21.79 -41.29
C SER A 92 -0.40 21.16 -40.00
N SER A 93 0.50 20.63 -39.17
CA SER A 93 0.23 20.45 -37.75
C SER A 93 1.05 21.49 -36.98
N SER A 94 0.45 22.66 -36.79
CA SER A 94 0.84 23.54 -35.69
C SER A 94 0.44 22.85 -34.38
N GLY A 95 1.22 21.86 -33.98
CA GLY A 95 1.12 21.22 -32.68
C GLY A 95 1.73 22.15 -31.64
N ALA A 96 0.89 22.97 -31.00
CA ALA A 96 1.26 23.49 -29.69
C ALA A 96 1.68 22.29 -28.82
N PRO A 97 2.81 22.35 -28.11
CA PRO A 97 3.25 21.25 -27.26
C PRO A 97 2.12 20.94 -26.28
N THR A 98 1.59 19.72 -26.34
CA THR A 98 0.59 19.25 -25.38
C THR A 98 1.18 19.45 -23.98
N PRO A 99 0.44 20.09 -23.05
CA PRO A 99 0.95 20.33 -21.70
C PRO A 99 1.46 19.02 -21.12
N HIS A 100 2.68 19.02 -20.58
CA HIS A 100 3.23 17.84 -19.93
C HIS A 100 2.30 17.39 -18.81
N SER A 101 1.97 16.09 -18.78
CA SER A 101 1.18 15.50 -17.70
C SER A 101 1.84 15.78 -16.35
N LYS A 102 1.04 16.19 -15.37
CA LYS A 102 1.50 16.33 -13.98
C LYS A 102 1.44 15.02 -13.19
N LEU A 103 0.89 13.95 -13.76
CA LEU A 103 0.68 12.67 -13.09
C LEU A 103 1.57 11.57 -13.68
N LEU A 104 1.63 11.47 -15.01
CA LEU A 104 2.28 10.38 -15.73
C LEU A 104 3.53 10.84 -16.47
N ASN A 105 4.52 9.96 -16.50
CA ASN A 105 5.66 10.09 -17.40
C ASN A 105 5.25 9.59 -18.79
N HIS A 106 5.19 10.50 -19.76
CA HIS A 106 4.90 10.18 -21.16
C HIS A 106 6.19 10.15 -21.97
N LEU A 107 6.43 9.04 -22.66
CA LEU A 107 7.46 8.97 -23.70
C LEU A 107 6.93 9.68 -24.97
N PRO A 108 7.82 10.20 -25.86
CA PRO A 108 7.38 10.90 -27.07
C PRO A 108 6.47 10.09 -28.01
N LEU A 109 6.53 8.76 -27.94
CA LEU A 109 5.70 7.84 -28.74
C LEU A 109 4.43 7.38 -28.02
N ASP A 110 4.25 7.73 -26.74
CA ASP A 110 3.06 7.33 -25.99
C ASP A 110 1.84 8.13 -26.47
N SER A 111 0.73 7.44 -26.70
CA SER A 111 -0.57 8.11 -26.89
C SER A 111 -1.00 8.83 -25.61
N PRO A 112 -1.84 9.89 -25.70
CA PRO A 112 -2.45 10.52 -24.53
C PRO A 112 -3.16 9.48 -23.65
N ASP A 113 -2.97 9.59 -22.34
CA ASP A 113 -3.57 8.65 -21.38
C ASP A 113 -4.97 9.11 -20.96
N GLU A 114 -5.97 8.27 -21.23
CA GLU A 114 -7.37 8.62 -20.98
C GLU A 114 -7.69 8.77 -19.48
N LEU A 115 -7.00 8.03 -18.61
CA LEU A 115 -7.20 8.14 -17.16
C LEU A 115 -6.68 9.49 -16.67
N ASP A 116 -5.47 9.85 -17.06
CA ASP A 116 -4.85 11.12 -16.69
C ASP A 116 -5.68 12.32 -17.18
N ARG A 117 -6.10 12.29 -18.45
CA ARG A 117 -6.95 13.35 -19.02
C ARG A 117 -8.26 13.53 -18.25
N LYS A 118 -8.93 12.44 -17.88
CA LYS A 118 -10.17 12.49 -17.09
C LYS A 118 -9.95 13.02 -15.69
N TRP A 119 -8.90 12.56 -15.02
CA TRP A 119 -8.58 13.01 -13.66
C TRP A 119 -8.21 14.49 -13.63
N TYR A 120 -7.41 14.95 -14.59
CA TYR A 120 -7.10 16.36 -14.76
C TYR A 120 -8.35 17.20 -15.03
N ALA A 121 -9.28 16.73 -15.87
CA ALA A 121 -10.54 17.45 -16.12
C ALA A 121 -11.37 17.62 -14.84
N HIS A 122 -11.49 16.57 -14.02
CA HIS A 122 -12.17 16.66 -12.72
C HIS A 122 -11.48 17.65 -11.79
N PHE A 123 -10.15 17.62 -11.71
CA PHE A 123 -9.37 18.59 -10.94
C PHE A 123 -9.57 20.03 -11.42
N TYR A 124 -9.51 20.27 -12.72
CA TYR A 124 -9.69 21.59 -13.32
C TYR A 124 -11.08 22.18 -12.99
N HIS A 125 -12.14 21.38 -13.16
CA HIS A 125 -13.50 21.81 -12.84
C HIS A 125 -13.71 22.02 -11.34
N MET A 126 -13.12 21.18 -10.49
CA MET A 126 -13.12 21.39 -9.04
C MET A 126 -12.44 22.70 -8.66
N GLN A 127 -11.23 22.97 -9.19
CA GLN A 127 -10.47 24.17 -8.88
C GLN A 127 -11.24 25.44 -9.25
N LYS A 128 -11.89 25.46 -10.43
CA LYS A 128 -12.77 26.55 -10.85
C LYS A 128 -13.99 26.71 -9.93
N ALA A 129 -14.55 25.60 -9.44
CA ALA A 129 -15.73 25.63 -8.58
C ALA A 129 -15.43 26.16 -7.16
N ILE A 130 -14.22 25.96 -6.65
CA ILE A 130 -13.81 26.37 -5.29
C ILE A 130 -13.01 27.67 -5.25
N GLN A 131 -12.65 28.23 -6.42
CA GLN A 131 -11.85 29.45 -6.51
C GLN A 131 -12.52 30.64 -5.82
N GLY A 132 -11.76 31.33 -4.96
CA GLY A 132 -12.22 32.52 -4.24
C GLY A 132 -13.27 32.26 -3.16
N LYS A 133 -13.55 30.98 -2.84
CA LYS A 133 -14.48 30.59 -1.78
C LYS A 133 -13.74 30.38 -0.48
N ASP A 134 -14.44 30.60 0.63
CA ASP A 134 -13.94 30.24 1.94
C ASP A 134 -13.98 28.72 2.14
N GLU A 135 -13.43 28.26 3.27
CA GLU A 135 -13.33 26.84 3.56
C GLU A 135 -14.70 26.17 3.71
N ALA A 136 -15.65 26.85 4.35
CA ALA A 136 -16.99 26.33 4.60
C ALA A 136 -17.77 26.15 3.28
N ALA A 137 -17.77 27.17 2.41
CA ALA A 137 -18.42 27.06 1.10
C ALA A 137 -17.72 26.03 0.20
N THR A 138 -16.40 25.93 0.27
CA THR A 138 -15.63 24.89 -0.44
C THR A 138 -16.10 23.50 -0.04
N LEU A 139 -16.16 23.20 1.26
CA LEU A 139 -16.62 21.91 1.75
C LEU A 139 -18.09 21.64 1.41
N ALA A 140 -18.96 22.66 1.44
CA ALA A 140 -20.36 22.51 1.06
C ALA A 140 -20.52 22.05 -0.40
N ILE A 141 -19.70 22.60 -1.31
CA ILE A 141 -19.69 22.21 -2.73
C ILE A 141 -19.14 20.80 -2.89
N LEU A 142 -18.01 20.49 -2.25
CA LEU A 142 -17.35 19.19 -2.41
C LEU A 142 -18.18 18.03 -1.83
N LYS A 143 -18.98 18.30 -0.79
CA LYS A 143 -19.91 17.34 -0.19
C LYS A 143 -21.27 17.29 -0.88
N GLN A 144 -21.47 18.02 -1.96
CA GLN A 144 -22.74 17.99 -2.68
C GLN A 144 -22.93 16.59 -3.31
N HIS A 145 -23.96 15.88 -2.83
CA HIS A 145 -24.34 14.58 -3.37
C HIS A 145 -25.39 14.76 -4.46
N VAL A 146 -25.43 13.83 -5.40
CA VAL A 146 -26.50 13.75 -6.40
C VAL A 146 -27.80 13.40 -5.67
N ALA A 147 -28.64 14.40 -5.44
CA ALA A 147 -29.99 14.25 -4.91
C ALA A 147 -31.02 14.61 -5.99
N GLU A 148 -32.24 14.07 -5.89
CA GLU A 148 -33.32 14.41 -6.81
C GLU A 148 -33.56 15.93 -6.83
N GLY A 149 -33.51 16.53 -8.03
CA GLY A 149 -33.70 17.97 -8.24
C GLY A 149 -32.44 18.84 -8.13
N VAL A 150 -31.27 18.28 -7.76
CA VAL A 150 -30.01 19.01 -7.73
C VAL A 150 -29.16 18.61 -8.95
N PRO A 151 -28.73 19.57 -9.80
CA PRO A 151 -27.89 19.24 -10.95
C PRO A 151 -26.57 18.60 -10.47
N PRO A 152 -26.11 17.52 -11.12
CA PRO A 152 -24.88 16.84 -10.73
C PRO A 152 -23.70 17.79 -10.91
N LEU A 153 -22.70 17.67 -10.02
CA LEU A 153 -21.45 18.40 -10.18
C LEU A 153 -20.81 18.06 -11.54
N PRO A 154 -20.16 19.03 -12.20
CA PRO A 154 -19.45 18.76 -13.46
C PRO A 154 -18.16 17.94 -13.25
N PHE A 155 -17.86 17.55 -12.00
CA PHE A 155 -16.71 16.75 -11.64
C PHE A 155 -17.04 15.76 -10.53
N GLN A 156 -16.22 14.70 -10.43
CA GLN A 156 -16.25 13.77 -9.32
C GLN A 156 -15.27 14.24 -8.22
N PRO A 157 -15.76 14.60 -7.01
CA PRO A 157 -14.91 15.16 -5.95
C PRO A 157 -13.76 14.23 -5.53
N ASP A 158 -14.01 12.92 -5.35
CA ASP A 158 -12.98 11.96 -4.95
C ASP A 158 -11.80 11.93 -5.94
N VAL A 159 -12.11 11.86 -7.24
CA VAL A 159 -11.11 11.79 -8.31
C VAL A 159 -10.32 13.10 -8.40
N ALA A 160 -11.02 14.24 -8.34
CA ALA A 160 -10.40 15.55 -8.38
C ALA A 160 -9.44 15.78 -7.20
N LEU A 161 -9.86 15.39 -5.99
CA LEU A 161 -9.07 15.54 -4.77
C LEU A 161 -7.90 14.57 -4.73
N LEU A 162 -8.07 13.31 -5.17
CA LEU A 162 -6.97 12.36 -5.32
C LEU A 162 -5.90 12.88 -6.29
N TYR A 163 -6.31 13.38 -7.45
CA TYR A 163 -5.39 14.01 -8.40
C TYR A 163 -4.67 15.21 -7.78
N ALA A 164 -5.41 16.09 -7.08
CA ALA A 164 -4.84 17.27 -6.41
C ALA A 164 -3.79 16.88 -5.35
N VAL A 165 -4.10 15.91 -4.49
CA VAL A 165 -3.17 15.45 -3.44
C VAL A 165 -1.90 14.85 -4.05
N ILE A 166 -2.01 14.12 -5.16
CA ILE A 166 -0.88 13.42 -5.81
C ILE A 166 -0.01 14.40 -6.62
N THR A 167 -0.59 15.45 -7.20
CA THR A 167 0.10 16.35 -8.14
C THR A 167 0.50 17.70 -7.55
N GLU A 168 -0.10 18.13 -6.42
CA GLU A 168 0.17 19.42 -5.78
C GLU A 168 0.64 19.25 -4.32
N PRO A 169 1.92 18.84 -4.09
CA PRO A 169 2.44 18.55 -2.74
C PRO A 169 2.36 19.72 -1.75
N SER A 170 2.43 20.96 -2.25
CA SER A 170 2.36 22.19 -1.43
C SER A 170 0.99 22.36 -0.76
N LEU A 171 -0.08 21.90 -1.41
CA LEU A 171 -1.46 21.99 -0.93
C LEU A 171 -2.01 20.64 -0.48
N ALA A 172 -1.21 19.58 -0.50
CA ALA A 172 -1.64 18.21 -0.25
C ALA A 172 -2.35 18.03 1.10
N LYS A 173 -1.90 18.68 2.17
CA LYS A 173 -2.58 18.61 3.49
C LYS A 173 -3.99 19.23 3.46
N GLN A 174 -4.15 20.34 2.75
CA GLN A 174 -5.46 20.98 2.60
C GLN A 174 -6.40 20.11 1.78
N TYR A 175 -5.92 19.58 0.64
CA TYR A 175 -6.70 18.68 -0.19
C TYR A 175 -7.00 17.35 0.50
N LEU A 176 -6.10 16.83 1.33
CA LEU A 176 -6.34 15.65 2.16
C LEU A 176 -7.52 15.90 3.13
N ARG A 177 -7.54 17.05 3.82
CA ARG A 177 -8.66 17.40 4.70
C ARG A 177 -9.99 17.44 3.94
N TYR A 178 -10.00 17.99 2.72
CA TYR A 178 -11.18 17.97 1.87
C TYR A 178 -11.55 16.55 1.42
N LEU A 179 -10.57 15.73 1.05
CA LEU A 179 -10.76 14.33 0.65
C LEU A 179 -11.37 13.52 1.80
N THR A 180 -10.83 13.61 3.00
CA THR A 180 -11.39 12.99 4.22
C THR A 180 -12.83 13.42 4.43
N ALA A 181 -13.13 14.71 4.29
CA ALA A 181 -14.47 15.22 4.50
C ALA A 181 -15.49 14.69 3.47
N VAL A 182 -15.06 14.44 2.22
CA VAL A 182 -15.89 13.83 1.17
C VAL A 182 -16.00 12.32 1.37
N ALA A 183 -14.87 11.63 1.55
CA ALA A 183 -14.77 10.17 1.64
C ALA A 183 -15.48 9.59 2.89
N THR A 184 -15.72 10.38 3.93
CA THR A 184 -16.52 9.92 5.07
C THR A 184 -17.97 9.58 4.70
N ALA A 185 -18.52 10.20 3.66
CA ALA A 185 -19.90 9.98 3.26
C ALA A 185 -20.18 8.57 2.70
N ASP A 186 -19.18 7.95 2.08
CA ASP A 186 -19.29 6.60 1.50
C ASP A 186 -18.40 5.56 2.22
N SER A 187 -17.83 5.92 3.38
CA SER A 187 -16.87 5.10 4.12
C SER A 187 -15.63 4.74 3.28
N TYR A 188 -15.09 5.73 2.57
CA TYR A 188 -13.87 5.69 1.76
C TYR A 188 -13.93 4.74 0.55
N LYS A 189 -15.09 4.19 0.20
CA LYS A 189 -15.22 3.19 -0.86
C LYS A 189 -14.72 3.70 -2.21
N ASN A 190 -15.15 4.90 -2.62
CA ASN A 190 -14.71 5.51 -3.88
C ASN A 190 -13.23 5.88 -3.83
N CYS A 191 -12.78 6.52 -2.74
CA CYS A 191 -11.38 6.91 -2.56
C CYS A 191 -10.44 5.71 -2.71
N VAL A 192 -10.72 4.62 -1.98
CA VAL A 192 -9.95 3.38 -2.05
C VAL A 192 -10.04 2.72 -3.42
N GLY A 193 -11.23 2.67 -4.02
CA GLY A 193 -11.42 2.07 -5.36
C GLY A 193 -10.63 2.80 -6.45
N TRP A 194 -10.62 4.13 -6.44
CA TRP A 194 -9.85 4.93 -7.38
C TRP A 194 -8.34 4.83 -7.16
N LEU A 195 -7.89 4.75 -5.90
CA LEU A 195 -6.48 4.50 -5.58
C LEU A 195 -6.01 3.14 -6.11
N GLN A 196 -6.77 2.07 -5.87
CA GLN A 196 -6.45 0.74 -6.41
C GLN A 196 -6.36 0.78 -7.92
N LYS A 197 -7.35 1.39 -8.59
CA LYS A 197 -7.36 1.52 -10.04
C LYS A 197 -6.15 2.29 -10.58
N LEU A 198 -5.76 3.39 -9.92
CA LEU A 198 -4.57 4.15 -10.29
C LEU A 198 -3.30 3.30 -10.14
N ILE A 199 -3.17 2.57 -9.03
CA ILE A 199 -2.02 1.72 -8.75
C ILE A 199 -1.92 0.59 -9.78
N ASP A 200 -3.00 -0.17 -9.97
CA ASP A 200 -3.01 -1.34 -10.85
C ASP A 200 -2.73 -0.96 -12.32
N GLN A 201 -3.23 0.20 -12.77
CA GLN A 201 -3.12 0.58 -14.17
C GLN A 201 -1.89 1.45 -14.48
N LYS A 202 -1.44 2.29 -13.54
CA LYS A 202 -0.53 3.40 -13.84
C LYS A 202 0.67 3.53 -12.92
N PHE A 203 0.82 2.73 -11.86
CA PHE A 203 1.90 2.94 -10.87
C PHE A 203 3.31 3.04 -11.50
N VAL A 204 3.63 2.15 -12.43
CA VAL A 204 4.91 2.15 -13.16
C VAL A 204 5.07 3.34 -14.11
N LYS A 205 3.99 4.00 -14.52
CA LYS A 205 4.02 5.21 -15.37
C LYS A 205 3.96 6.52 -14.57
N LEU A 206 3.64 6.49 -13.27
CA LEU A 206 3.62 7.69 -12.44
C LEU A 206 4.97 8.40 -12.43
N LEU A 207 4.94 9.73 -12.39
CA LEU A 207 6.13 10.53 -12.08
C LEU A 207 6.70 10.17 -10.70
N VAL A 208 8.01 10.32 -10.52
CA VAL A 208 8.70 9.97 -9.26
C VAL A 208 8.14 10.75 -8.07
N SER A 209 7.85 12.04 -8.26
CA SER A 209 7.17 12.89 -7.27
C SER A 209 5.79 12.33 -6.91
N CYS A 210 5.00 11.95 -7.92
CA CYS A 210 3.67 11.38 -7.73
C CYS A 210 3.68 10.02 -7.03
N ARG A 211 4.67 9.16 -7.28
CA ARG A 211 4.82 7.90 -6.52
C ARG A 211 5.12 8.18 -5.05
N SER A 212 6.03 9.11 -4.77
CA SER A 212 6.37 9.51 -3.40
C SER A 212 5.14 10.07 -2.68
N GLN A 213 4.38 10.90 -3.39
CA GLN A 213 3.20 11.56 -2.85
C GLN A 213 2.00 10.62 -2.69
N LEU A 214 1.87 9.61 -3.55
CA LEU A 214 0.93 8.50 -3.37
C LEU A 214 1.25 7.72 -2.08
N LEU A 215 2.53 7.41 -1.80
CA LEU A 215 2.89 6.73 -0.56
C LEU A 215 2.71 7.60 0.68
N TRP A 216 2.93 8.92 0.56
CA TRP A 216 2.55 9.86 1.60
C TRP A 216 1.04 9.79 1.89
N LEU A 217 0.20 9.83 0.85
CA LEU A 217 -1.26 9.74 1.01
C LEU A 217 -1.66 8.41 1.67
N VAL A 218 -1.09 7.28 1.23
CA VAL A 218 -1.38 5.97 1.85
C VAL A 218 -1.00 5.96 3.33
N ARG A 219 0.15 6.53 3.70
CA ARG A 219 0.55 6.68 5.10
C ARG A 219 -0.47 7.49 5.91
N GLU A 220 -0.94 8.61 5.38
CA GLU A 220 -1.94 9.44 6.06
C GLU A 220 -3.29 8.71 6.18
N LEU A 221 -3.71 7.95 5.17
CA LEU A 221 -4.94 7.14 5.24
C LEU A 221 -4.83 6.03 6.29
N VAL A 222 -3.65 5.42 6.46
CA VAL A 222 -3.39 4.47 7.55
C VAL A 222 -3.48 5.18 8.91
N HIS A 223 -2.85 6.36 9.03
CA HIS A 223 -2.92 7.17 10.25
C HIS A 223 -4.36 7.51 10.66
N LEU A 224 -5.23 7.79 9.67
CA LEU A 224 -6.65 8.07 9.86
C LEU A 224 -7.51 6.80 10.08
N ASN A 225 -6.92 5.60 10.08
CA ASN A 225 -7.63 4.32 10.10
C ASN A 225 -8.71 4.23 9.00
N ALA A 226 -8.42 4.73 7.81
CA ALA A 226 -9.37 4.75 6.70
C ALA A 226 -9.76 3.30 6.29
N PRO A 227 -11.07 2.96 6.24
CA PRO A 227 -11.52 1.63 5.84
C PRO A 227 -11.03 1.25 4.44
N GLY A 228 -10.50 0.03 4.29
CA GLY A 228 -10.07 -0.50 2.99
C GLY A 228 -8.66 -0.09 2.53
N VAL A 229 -7.94 0.73 3.31
CA VAL A 229 -6.55 1.11 2.99
C VAL A 229 -5.60 -0.10 2.98
N ASP A 230 -5.92 -1.17 3.72
CA ASP A 230 -5.22 -2.45 3.68
C ASP A 230 -5.14 -3.00 2.25
N LYS A 231 -6.25 -2.94 1.50
CA LYS A 231 -6.30 -3.37 0.10
C LYS A 231 -5.41 -2.52 -0.82
N VAL A 232 -5.28 -1.23 -0.52
CA VAL A 232 -4.38 -0.33 -1.28
C VAL A 232 -2.92 -0.73 -1.08
N ILE A 233 -2.52 -1.04 0.17
CA ILE A 233 -1.18 -1.55 0.47
C ILE A 233 -0.93 -2.87 -0.26
N VAL A 234 -1.91 -3.79 -0.28
CA VAL A 234 -1.80 -5.04 -1.03
C VAL A 234 -1.54 -4.77 -2.52
N CYS A 235 -2.25 -3.81 -3.16
CA CYS A 235 -2.01 -3.45 -4.57
C CYS A 235 -0.60 -2.93 -4.81
N LEU A 236 -0.06 -2.11 -3.90
CA LEU A 236 1.32 -1.63 -3.99
C LEU A 236 2.34 -2.77 -3.84
N MET A 237 2.10 -3.71 -2.91
CA MET A 237 2.98 -4.87 -2.70
C MET A 237 3.06 -5.81 -3.92
N ARG A 238 2.07 -5.80 -4.82
CA ARG A 238 2.14 -6.55 -6.09
C ARG A 238 3.30 -6.14 -7.00
N TYR A 239 3.86 -4.95 -6.79
CA TYR A 239 5.05 -4.47 -7.50
C TYR A 239 6.37 -4.89 -6.82
N LEU A 240 6.31 -5.61 -5.70
CA LEU A 240 7.45 -6.19 -5.01
C LEU A 240 7.59 -7.67 -5.39
N THR A 241 7.90 -7.92 -6.66
CA THR A 241 8.15 -9.29 -7.15
C THR A 241 9.56 -9.73 -6.77
N GLY A 242 9.68 -10.94 -6.21
CA GLY A 242 10.99 -11.50 -5.91
C GLY A 242 11.83 -11.72 -7.17
N GLY A 243 13.14 -11.51 -7.05
CA GLY A 243 14.12 -11.59 -8.14
C GLY A 243 14.36 -10.28 -8.88
N ASP A 244 13.78 -9.16 -8.44
CA ASP A 244 14.02 -7.82 -9.00
C ASP A 244 14.46 -6.82 -7.90
N PRO A 245 15.77 -6.77 -7.56
CA PRO A 245 16.31 -5.78 -6.62
C PRO A 245 16.65 -4.44 -7.31
N SER A 246 15.81 -3.97 -8.24
CA SER A 246 16.00 -2.63 -8.83
C SER A 246 15.89 -1.52 -7.79
N ARG A 247 16.48 -0.35 -8.08
CA ARG A 247 16.37 0.83 -7.18
C ARG A 247 14.91 1.20 -6.87
N THR A 248 14.01 0.99 -7.82
CA THR A 248 12.59 1.33 -7.69
C THR A 248 11.87 0.36 -6.74
N THR A 249 12.12 -0.95 -6.86
CA THR A 249 11.49 -1.97 -5.99
C THR A 249 12.04 -1.88 -4.58
N VAL A 250 13.35 -1.69 -4.41
CA VAL A 250 13.99 -1.46 -3.10
C VAL A 250 13.44 -0.20 -2.43
N TRP A 251 13.28 0.90 -3.18
CA TRP A 251 12.67 2.13 -2.66
C TRP A 251 11.21 1.91 -2.23
N LEU A 252 10.43 1.19 -3.04
CA LEU A 252 9.04 0.88 -2.72
C LEU A 252 8.93 0.00 -1.47
N ALA A 253 9.74 -1.06 -1.39
CA ALA A 253 9.81 -1.94 -0.22
C ALA A 253 10.16 -1.16 1.05
N SER A 254 11.20 -0.32 0.98
CA SER A 254 11.62 0.56 2.08
C SER A 254 10.52 1.54 2.51
N SER A 255 9.74 2.03 1.55
CA SER A 255 8.68 3.00 1.84
C SER A 255 7.46 2.32 2.48
N ILE A 256 7.04 1.18 1.95
CA ILE A 256 5.91 0.40 2.49
C ILE A 256 6.26 -0.12 3.88
N ILE A 257 7.45 -0.71 4.06
CA ILE A 257 7.83 -1.29 5.35
C ILE A 257 7.89 -0.22 6.46
N ARG A 258 8.33 1.00 6.12
CA ARG A 258 8.34 2.11 7.07
C ARG A 258 6.92 2.50 7.50
N ILE A 259 5.95 2.52 6.58
CA ILE A 259 4.54 2.77 6.92
C ILE A 259 4.01 1.69 7.87
N LEU A 260 4.32 0.42 7.59
CA LEU A 260 3.86 -0.73 8.36
C LEU A 260 4.46 -0.78 9.77
N ILE A 261 5.76 -0.50 9.91
CA ILE A 261 6.44 -0.43 11.21
C ILE A 261 5.94 0.77 12.01
N GLU A 262 5.81 1.94 11.38
CA GLU A 262 5.30 3.15 12.05
C GLU A 262 3.87 2.95 12.58
N HIS A 263 3.04 2.19 11.86
CA HIS A 263 1.66 1.92 12.22
C HIS A 263 1.45 0.45 12.62
N GLU A 264 2.38 -0.14 13.35
CA GLU A 264 2.34 -1.56 13.74
C GLU A 264 1.02 -1.93 14.45
N ALA A 265 0.55 -1.07 15.37
CA ALA A 265 -0.70 -1.31 16.08
C ALA A 265 -1.89 -1.45 15.13
N TRP A 266 -1.96 -0.62 14.08
CA TRP A 266 -2.98 -0.73 13.04
C TRP A 266 -2.80 -2.01 12.22
N LEU A 267 -1.59 -2.31 11.76
CA LEU A 267 -1.30 -3.53 10.98
C LEU A 267 -1.75 -4.79 11.72
N LEU A 268 -1.49 -4.86 13.02
CA LEU A 268 -1.90 -5.99 13.85
C LEU A 268 -3.43 -6.10 13.98
N THR A 269 -4.23 -5.08 13.67
CA THR A 269 -5.70 -5.24 13.58
C THR A 269 -6.16 -5.83 12.25
N CYS A 270 -5.32 -5.81 11.21
CA CYS A 270 -5.69 -6.18 9.84
C CYS A 270 -5.38 -7.66 9.52
N SER A 271 -6.18 -8.59 10.02
CA SER A 271 -6.04 -10.04 9.75
C SER A 271 -5.94 -10.40 8.26
N SER A 272 -6.66 -9.69 7.38
CA SER A 272 -6.63 -9.89 5.92
C SER A 272 -5.30 -9.50 5.27
N LEU A 273 -4.59 -8.54 5.86
CA LEU A 273 -3.37 -7.94 5.31
C LEU A 273 -2.12 -8.72 5.73
N ILE A 274 -2.08 -9.20 6.98
CA ILE A 274 -0.93 -9.88 7.58
C ILE A 274 -0.34 -11.00 6.71
N PRO A 275 -1.13 -11.91 6.12
CA PRO A 275 -0.61 -12.95 5.21
C PRO A 275 0.18 -12.37 4.04
N PHE A 276 -0.32 -11.29 3.42
CA PHE A 276 0.33 -10.65 2.29
C PHE A 276 1.64 -9.97 2.69
N VAL A 277 1.63 -9.27 3.81
CA VAL A 277 2.82 -8.58 4.33
C VAL A 277 3.90 -9.60 4.67
N PHE A 278 3.56 -10.64 5.45
CA PHE A 278 4.53 -11.66 5.83
C PHE A 278 5.12 -12.36 4.59
N HIS A 279 4.27 -12.79 3.66
CA HIS A 279 4.71 -13.45 2.43
C HIS A 279 5.64 -12.56 1.60
N THR A 280 5.23 -11.31 1.34
CA THR A 280 5.96 -10.39 0.48
C THR A 280 7.36 -10.11 1.06
N PHE A 281 7.44 -9.71 2.33
CA PHE A 281 8.71 -9.34 2.95
C PHE A 281 9.61 -10.55 3.23
N ALA A 282 9.05 -11.71 3.59
CA ALA A 282 9.84 -12.94 3.68
C ALA A 282 10.45 -13.30 2.31
N ARG A 283 9.69 -13.18 1.21
CA ARG A 283 10.19 -13.52 -0.11
C ARG A 283 11.23 -12.53 -0.63
N ILE A 284 10.97 -11.23 -0.61
CA ILE A 284 11.90 -10.24 -1.20
C ILE A 284 13.17 -10.06 -0.38
N SER A 285 13.17 -10.47 0.90
CA SER A 285 14.38 -10.42 1.73
C SER A 285 15.56 -11.19 1.13
N LEU A 286 15.30 -12.25 0.36
CA LEU A 286 16.31 -12.99 -0.40
C LEU A 286 17.06 -12.13 -1.42
N ASP A 287 16.39 -11.11 -1.96
CA ASP A 287 16.95 -10.22 -2.97
C ASP A 287 17.75 -9.05 -2.33
N HIS A 288 17.68 -8.92 -1.00
CA HIS A 288 18.28 -7.82 -0.23
C HIS A 288 19.48 -8.24 0.63
N ASN A 289 20.15 -9.35 0.30
CA ASN A 289 21.30 -9.86 1.05
C ASN A 289 22.60 -9.04 0.87
N ALA A 290 22.64 -8.15 -0.12
CA ALA A 290 23.79 -7.27 -0.34
C ALA A 290 23.92 -6.22 0.79
N ALA A 291 25.16 -5.89 1.17
CA ALA A 291 25.44 -4.96 2.28
C ALA A 291 24.77 -3.57 2.11
N VAL A 292 24.58 -3.11 0.87
CA VAL A 292 23.88 -1.85 0.56
C VAL A 292 22.41 -1.85 1.00
N HIS A 293 21.80 -3.03 1.18
CA HIS A 293 20.41 -3.21 1.61
C HIS A 293 20.29 -3.69 3.06
N ALA A 294 21.38 -3.72 3.82
CA ALA A 294 21.39 -4.29 5.18
C ALA A 294 20.35 -3.66 6.13
N THR A 295 20.10 -2.34 6.02
CA THR A 295 19.08 -1.66 6.80
C THR A 295 17.67 -2.14 6.46
N LEU A 296 17.36 -2.26 5.15
CA LEU A 296 16.07 -2.77 4.69
C LEU A 296 15.89 -4.22 5.14
N LEU A 297 16.88 -5.08 4.90
CA LEU A 297 16.83 -6.48 5.30
C LEU A 297 16.58 -6.65 6.80
N LYS A 298 17.21 -5.83 7.64
CA LYS A 298 16.96 -5.82 9.09
C LYS A 298 15.49 -5.54 9.40
N GLN A 299 14.91 -4.52 8.77
CA GLN A 299 13.50 -4.17 8.96
C GLN A 299 12.56 -5.28 8.47
N GLU A 300 12.89 -5.93 7.36
CA GLU A 300 12.12 -7.07 6.81
C GLU A 300 12.07 -8.24 7.79
N VAL A 301 13.23 -8.62 8.33
CA VAL A 301 13.35 -9.66 9.35
C VAL A 301 12.56 -9.29 10.61
N GLU A 302 12.68 -8.06 11.09
CA GLU A 302 12.00 -7.58 12.28
C GLU A 302 10.48 -7.61 12.11
N LEU A 303 9.98 -7.08 10.99
CA LEU A 303 8.55 -7.12 10.67
C LEU A 303 8.01 -8.55 10.57
N CYS A 304 8.70 -9.44 9.84
CA CYS A 304 8.29 -10.84 9.76
C CYS A 304 8.29 -11.52 11.13
N SER A 305 9.27 -11.22 11.99
CA SER A 305 9.34 -11.74 13.36
C SER A 305 8.18 -11.24 14.22
N THR A 306 7.84 -9.95 14.14
CA THR A 306 6.70 -9.36 14.83
C THR A 306 5.39 -10.03 14.43
N LEU A 307 5.15 -10.19 13.12
CA LEU A 307 3.93 -10.83 12.62
C LEU A 307 3.85 -12.30 13.01
N TRP A 308 4.97 -13.02 12.93
CA TRP A 308 5.05 -14.42 13.34
C TRP A 308 4.74 -14.59 14.83
N ASN A 309 5.37 -13.81 15.70
CA ASN A 309 5.23 -13.95 17.15
C ASN A 309 3.90 -13.44 17.68
N ARG A 310 3.33 -12.38 17.07
CA ARG A 310 2.12 -11.73 17.59
C ARG A 310 0.83 -12.20 16.92
N ARG A 311 0.90 -12.66 15.66
CA ARG A 311 -0.26 -12.97 14.81
C ARG A 311 -0.04 -14.23 13.98
N GLN A 312 0.57 -15.25 14.59
CA GLN A 312 0.90 -16.51 13.90
C GLN A 312 -0.31 -17.15 13.20
N ALA A 313 -1.50 -17.13 13.82
CA ALA A 313 -2.72 -17.67 13.24
C ALA A 313 -3.17 -16.96 11.96
N ASP A 314 -2.95 -15.64 11.84
CA ASP A 314 -3.20 -14.93 10.58
C ASP A 314 -2.15 -15.32 9.53
N VAL A 315 -0.87 -15.36 9.91
CA VAL A 315 0.20 -15.81 9.00
C VAL A 315 -0.09 -17.23 8.48
N ALA A 316 -0.55 -18.12 9.34
CA ALA A 316 -0.91 -19.52 9.04
C ALA A 316 -1.96 -19.68 7.92
N GLN A 317 -2.75 -18.64 7.61
CA GLN A 317 -3.69 -18.67 6.49
C GLN A 317 -3.02 -18.86 5.12
N LEU A 318 -1.70 -18.61 5.01
CA LEU A 318 -0.90 -18.93 3.82
C LEU A 318 -0.74 -20.45 3.60
N GLY A 319 -0.91 -21.27 4.64
CA GLY A 319 -0.71 -22.72 4.60
C GLY A 319 0.73 -23.10 4.25
N ARG A 320 0.88 -24.08 3.33
CA ARG A 320 2.19 -24.61 2.90
C ARG A 320 3.17 -23.56 2.36
N GLU A 321 2.68 -22.41 1.90
CA GLU A 321 3.52 -21.36 1.34
C GLU A 321 4.47 -20.75 2.38
N ILE A 322 4.10 -20.77 3.66
CA ILE A 322 4.97 -20.34 4.79
C ILE A 322 6.22 -21.21 4.83
N VAL A 323 6.02 -22.53 4.79
CA VAL A 323 7.10 -23.51 4.84
C VAL A 323 8.04 -23.26 3.67
N ARG A 324 7.49 -23.01 2.47
CA ARG A 324 8.28 -22.71 1.27
C ARG A 324 9.13 -21.44 1.45
N VAL A 325 8.51 -20.30 1.77
CA VAL A 325 9.24 -19.02 1.85
C VAL A 325 10.28 -18.98 2.96
N LEU A 326 10.00 -19.57 4.13
CA LEU A 326 10.96 -19.65 5.22
C LEU A 326 12.09 -20.65 4.91
N ASN A 327 11.77 -21.79 4.29
CA ASN A 327 12.78 -22.76 3.88
C ASN A 327 13.75 -22.17 2.83
N ASP A 328 13.25 -21.37 1.89
CA ASP A 328 14.06 -20.69 0.89
C ASP A 328 15.01 -19.67 1.53
N ALA A 329 14.58 -18.98 2.59
CA ALA A 329 15.33 -17.91 3.26
C ALA A 329 16.30 -18.36 4.37
N LYS A 330 16.10 -19.54 4.97
CA LYS A 330 16.80 -19.98 6.20
C LYS A 330 18.33 -20.03 6.09
N ASP A 331 18.87 -20.34 4.91
CA ASP A 331 20.31 -20.59 4.76
C ASP A 331 21.09 -19.28 4.54
N GLN A 332 20.42 -18.25 3.99
CA GLN A 332 21.04 -16.97 3.65
C GLN A 332 20.76 -15.88 4.67
N ILE A 333 19.62 -15.94 5.37
CA ILE A 333 19.14 -14.86 6.24
C ILE A 333 19.02 -15.39 7.67
N PRO A 334 19.97 -15.05 8.57
CA PRO A 334 19.97 -15.57 9.93
C PRO A 334 18.67 -15.31 10.70
N GLY A 335 18.04 -14.16 10.49
CA GLY A 335 16.76 -13.82 11.10
C GLY A 335 15.61 -14.74 10.67
N MET A 336 15.53 -15.06 9.37
CA MET A 336 14.53 -16.01 8.86
C MET A 336 14.81 -17.44 9.33
N ASN A 337 16.09 -17.80 9.51
CA ASN A 337 16.48 -19.09 10.11
C ASN A 337 15.94 -19.24 11.54
N THR A 338 15.89 -18.16 12.32
CA THR A 338 15.29 -18.19 13.66
C THR A 338 13.80 -18.54 13.58
N LEU A 339 13.04 -17.93 12.68
CA LEU A 339 11.62 -18.25 12.47
C LEU A 339 11.44 -19.69 11.97
N TRP A 340 12.30 -20.14 11.05
CA TRP A 340 12.30 -21.51 10.56
C TRP A 340 12.55 -22.53 11.68
N LYS A 341 13.51 -22.28 12.57
CA LYS A 341 13.79 -23.13 13.73
C LYS A 341 12.63 -23.14 14.71
N GLN A 342 12.00 -21.99 14.97
CA GLN A 342 10.79 -21.92 15.79
C GLN A 342 9.69 -22.82 15.22
N LEU A 343 9.44 -22.74 13.91
CA LEU A 343 8.45 -23.58 13.23
C LEU A 343 8.79 -25.08 13.29
N ARG A 344 10.06 -25.45 13.11
CA ARG A 344 10.50 -26.85 13.12
C ARG A 344 10.44 -27.48 14.50
N ASN A 345 10.81 -26.71 15.53
CA ASN A 345 10.98 -27.20 16.89
C ASN A 345 9.69 -27.16 17.71
N VAL A 346 8.56 -26.75 17.12
CA VAL A 346 7.23 -26.72 17.79
C VAL A 346 6.95 -28.05 18.50
N ARG A 347 7.21 -29.18 17.83
CA ARG A 347 6.94 -30.52 18.36
C ARG A 347 7.86 -30.92 19.50
N ASP A 348 9.12 -30.48 19.45
CA ASP A 348 10.14 -30.83 20.44
C ASP A 348 10.04 -29.96 21.70
N ALA A 349 9.55 -28.72 21.55
CA ALA A 349 9.43 -27.76 22.65
C ALA A 349 8.16 -27.96 23.49
N ASN A 350 7.08 -28.52 22.92
CA ASN A 350 5.85 -28.73 23.65
C ASN A 350 5.01 -29.89 23.04
N PRO A 351 5.14 -31.12 23.57
CA PRO A 351 4.38 -32.29 23.10
C PRO A 351 2.85 -32.12 23.20
N ASP A 352 2.38 -31.23 24.08
CA ASP A 352 0.97 -30.89 24.27
C ASP A 352 0.55 -29.59 23.53
N ALA A 353 1.46 -28.89 22.83
CA ALA A 353 1.13 -27.67 22.08
C ALA A 353 0.16 -27.88 20.91
N GLU A 354 0.05 -29.11 20.39
CA GLU A 354 -0.94 -29.40 19.34
C GLU A 354 -2.40 -29.23 19.83
N LYS A 355 -2.63 -29.16 21.15
CA LYS A 355 -3.95 -28.84 21.72
C LYS A 355 -4.25 -27.33 21.70
N ASP A 356 -3.24 -26.49 21.55
CA ASP A 356 -3.43 -25.05 21.38
C ASP A 356 -3.66 -24.76 19.89
N ALA A 357 -4.87 -24.34 19.54
CA ALA A 357 -5.28 -24.05 18.17
C ALA A 357 -4.47 -22.91 17.51
N SER A 358 -3.63 -22.20 18.28
CA SER A 358 -2.81 -21.09 17.81
C SER A 358 -1.39 -21.48 17.37
N VAL A 359 -0.94 -22.70 17.65
CA VAL A 359 0.43 -23.17 17.35
C VAL A 359 0.41 -24.11 16.14
N PHE A 360 1.24 -23.79 15.14
CA PHE A 360 1.27 -24.54 13.87
C PHE A 360 2.59 -25.29 13.70
N SER A 361 2.52 -26.60 13.46
CA SER A 361 3.66 -27.43 13.07
C SER A 361 3.88 -27.43 11.56
N VAL A 362 5.07 -27.84 11.11
CA VAL A 362 5.37 -28.01 9.66
C VAL A 362 4.36 -28.94 9.00
N ALA A 363 4.01 -30.06 9.64
CA ALA A 363 3.08 -31.04 9.09
C ALA A 363 1.67 -30.45 8.89
N GLN A 364 1.19 -29.68 9.88
CA GLN A 364 -0.11 -29.00 9.80
C GLN A 364 -0.14 -27.97 8.66
N LEU A 365 0.89 -27.12 8.55
CA LEU A 365 0.96 -26.13 7.48
C LEU A 365 1.06 -26.77 6.08
N MET A 366 1.81 -27.86 5.94
CA MET A 366 1.92 -28.59 4.68
C MET A 366 0.59 -29.23 4.23
N ALA A 367 -0.29 -29.57 5.17
CA ALA A 367 -1.62 -30.09 4.87
C ALA A 367 -2.61 -29.00 4.43
N ILE A 368 -2.36 -27.72 4.75
CA ILE A 368 -3.23 -26.60 4.39
C ILE A 368 -2.83 -26.09 3.00
N PRO A 369 -3.69 -26.23 1.97
CA PRO A 369 -3.40 -25.69 0.67
C PRO A 369 -3.43 -24.17 0.68
N THR A 370 -2.47 -23.54 0.02
CA THR A 370 -2.41 -22.07 -0.09
C THR A 370 -3.59 -21.57 -0.92
N PRO A 371 -4.44 -20.68 -0.37
CA PRO A 371 -5.54 -20.09 -1.11
C PRO A 371 -5.08 -19.39 -2.41
N PRO A 372 -5.77 -19.56 -3.55
CA PRO A 372 -5.36 -19.03 -4.84
C PRO A 372 -5.11 -17.52 -4.85
N LYS A 373 -5.85 -16.76 -4.04
CA LYS A 373 -5.63 -15.32 -3.87
C LYS A 373 -4.15 -15.03 -3.59
N TYR A 374 -3.53 -15.67 -2.60
CA TYR A 374 -2.14 -15.40 -2.23
C TYR A 374 -1.14 -15.72 -3.34
N LEU A 375 -1.45 -16.69 -4.21
CA LEU A 375 -0.62 -17.02 -5.35
C LEU A 375 -0.75 -15.98 -6.47
N ALA A 376 -1.98 -15.52 -6.77
CA ALA A 376 -2.22 -14.48 -7.77
C ALA A 376 -1.49 -13.16 -7.42
N TYR A 377 -1.45 -12.81 -6.13
CA TYR A 377 -0.76 -11.59 -5.67
C TYR A 377 0.77 -11.64 -5.81
N ARG A 378 1.37 -12.79 -6.14
CA ARG A 378 2.79 -12.89 -6.49
C ARG A 378 3.12 -12.34 -7.87
N LEU A 379 2.10 -12.11 -8.68
CA LEU A 379 2.22 -11.57 -10.02
C LEU A 379 1.91 -10.08 -9.97
N ASN A 380 2.80 -9.29 -10.56
CA ASN A 380 2.46 -7.90 -10.85
C ASN A 380 1.31 -7.86 -11.88
N PRO A 381 0.50 -6.78 -11.92
CA PRO A 381 -0.67 -6.72 -12.79
C PRO A 381 -0.38 -7.02 -14.27
N LYS A 382 0.79 -6.60 -14.77
CA LYS A 382 1.21 -6.81 -16.16
C LYS A 382 1.55 -8.28 -16.45
N MET A 383 2.21 -8.97 -15.52
CA MET A 383 2.51 -10.41 -15.62
C MET A 383 1.21 -11.22 -15.62
N GLU A 384 0.26 -10.88 -14.75
CA GLU A 384 -1.06 -11.52 -14.70
C GLU A 384 -1.81 -11.35 -16.03
N GLU A 385 -1.87 -10.12 -16.56
CA GLU A 385 -2.49 -9.84 -17.87
C GLU A 385 -1.89 -10.69 -19.00
N TYR A 386 -0.56 -10.78 -19.08
CA TYR A 386 0.12 -11.58 -20.09
C TYR A 386 -0.11 -13.08 -19.94
N LEU A 387 -0.09 -13.60 -18.71
CA LEU A 387 -0.38 -15.02 -18.45
C LEU A 387 -1.82 -15.37 -18.83
N ILE A 388 -2.79 -14.53 -18.47
CA ILE A 388 -4.19 -14.72 -18.86
C ILE A 388 -4.33 -14.67 -20.38
N PHE A 389 -3.69 -13.71 -21.04
CA PHE A 389 -3.71 -13.62 -22.51
C PHE A 389 -3.19 -14.90 -23.16
N MET A 390 -2.02 -15.39 -22.72
CA MET A 390 -1.45 -16.63 -23.25
C MET A 390 -2.38 -17.82 -22.99
N MET A 391 -2.90 -17.96 -21.77
CA MET A 391 -3.73 -19.11 -21.39
C MET A 391 -5.11 -19.14 -22.04
N VAL A 392 -5.67 -17.99 -22.42
CA VAL A 392 -7.06 -17.89 -22.95
C VAL A 392 -7.12 -17.68 -24.45
N ARG A 393 -6.15 -16.97 -25.04
CA ARG A 393 -6.19 -16.58 -26.47
C ARG A 393 -5.22 -17.33 -27.36
N THR A 394 -4.26 -18.06 -26.80
CA THR A 394 -3.33 -18.89 -27.61
C THR A 394 -3.63 -20.39 -27.55
N SER A 395 -4.59 -20.79 -26.72
CA SER A 395 -5.24 -22.11 -26.71
C SER A 395 -6.50 -22.09 -27.58
#